data_AF-A0ABD3M3D4-F1
#
_entry.id   AF-A0ABD3M3D4-F1
#
_cell.length_a   1.000
_cell.length_b   1.000
_cell.length_c   1.000
_cell.angle_alpha   90.00
_cell.angle_beta   90.00
_cell.angle_gamma   90.00
#
_symmetry.space_group_name_H-M   'P 1'
#
loop_
_entity.id
_entity.type
_entity.pdbx_description
1 polymer ?
#
loop_
_entity_poly.entity_id
_entity_poly.type
_entity_poly.pdbx_seq_one_letter_code
_entity_poly.pdbx_strand_id
1 'polypeptide(L)'
;MDEYGAKCNHIVNGNKYLGYGISNNQAEYQGLIEGLEYLHGYGYSCNKLYIRGDSEIVINQMEGTYNVNSPNIRPYYNTAQKTLDSINVDWTYFRHVSRSSNWEADSLANQAIDG
;
A
#
# COMPACT_ATOMS: atom_id res chain seq x y z
N MET A 1 1.32 -2.55 20.94
CA MET A 1 0.47 -3.02 19.82
C MET A 1 -0.55 -1.94 19.57
N ASP A 2 -0.86 -1.62 18.31
CA ASP A 2 -1.95 -0.69 18.01
C ASP A 2 -3.32 -1.32 18.28
N GLU A 3 -4.39 -0.54 18.08
CA GLU A 3 -5.79 -0.97 18.25
C GLU A 3 -6.20 -2.17 17.36
N TYR A 4 -5.33 -2.59 16.45
CA TYR A 4 -5.54 -3.72 15.54
C TYR A 4 -4.57 -4.89 15.80
N GLY A 5 -3.78 -4.82 16.88
CA GLY A 5 -2.89 -5.89 17.30
C GLY A 5 -1.54 -5.94 16.59
N ALA A 6 -1.19 -4.95 15.75
CA ALA A 6 0.13 -4.90 15.12
C ALA A 6 1.16 -4.35 16.12
N LYS A 7 2.35 -4.98 16.20
CA LYS A 7 3.48 -4.39 16.94
C LYS A 7 3.99 -3.19 16.13
N CYS A 8 3.67 -1.98 16.59
CA CYS A 8 4.24 -0.73 16.07
C CYS A 8 5.73 -0.62 16.41
N ASN A 9 6.58 -1.29 15.65
CA ASN A 9 7.91 -0.79 15.38
C ASN A 9 7.79 -0.08 14.04
N HIS A 10 7.92 1.25 13.99
CA HIS A 10 7.99 1.96 12.72
C HIS A 10 9.20 1.40 11.95
N ILE A 11 8.97 0.78 10.79
CA ILE A 11 10.02 0.05 10.04
C ILE A 11 10.64 0.95 8.97
N VAL A 12 9.81 1.64 8.19
CA VAL A 12 10.25 2.50 7.08
C VAL A 12 9.15 3.48 6.72
N ASN A 13 9.55 4.63 6.19
CA ASN A 13 8.69 5.55 5.46
C ASN A 13 9.34 5.94 4.13
N GLY A 14 8.53 6.36 3.16
CA GLY A 14 9.01 6.68 1.82
C GLY A 14 8.05 7.59 1.07
N ASN A 15 8.60 8.36 0.13
CA ASN A 15 7.84 9.15 -0.81
C ASN A 15 8.50 9.09 -2.19
N LYS A 16 7.70 9.24 -3.24
CA LYS A 16 8.20 9.21 -4.61
C LYS A 16 7.36 10.06 -5.53
N TYR A 17 8.02 10.96 -6.24
CA TYR A 17 7.40 11.70 -7.33
C TYR A 17 7.26 10.80 -8.56
N LEU A 18 6.03 10.69 -9.08
CA LEU A 18 5.73 9.82 -10.23
C LEU A 18 5.57 10.58 -11.55
N GLY A 19 5.82 11.89 -11.55
CA GLY A 19 5.61 12.72 -12.73
C GLY A 19 4.16 13.19 -12.92
N TYR A 20 3.96 13.99 -13.96
CA TYR A 20 2.65 14.49 -14.36
C TYR A 20 1.83 13.43 -15.11
N GLY A 21 0.50 13.52 -15.03
CA GLY A 21 -0.42 12.64 -15.78
C GLY A 21 -0.70 11.29 -15.11
N ILE A 22 -0.17 11.07 -13.90
CA ILE A 22 -0.49 9.90 -13.07
C ILE A 22 -1.77 10.19 -12.28
N SER A 23 -2.74 9.28 -12.35
CA SER A 23 -3.96 9.38 -11.54
C SER A 23 -3.68 9.02 -10.08
N ASN A 24 -4.52 9.52 -9.16
CA ASN A 24 -4.39 9.22 -7.74
C ASN A 24 -4.31 7.70 -7.49
N ASN A 25 -5.20 6.91 -8.09
CA ASN A 25 -5.20 5.45 -7.91
C ASN A 25 -3.92 4.78 -8.39
N GLN A 26 -3.27 5.29 -9.46
CA GLN A 26 -1.98 4.77 -9.90
C GLN A 26 -0.88 5.09 -8.89
N ALA A 27 -0.89 6.30 -8.31
CA ALA A 27 0.07 6.69 -7.28
C ALA A 27 -0.08 5.86 -6.00
N GLU A 28 -1.31 5.63 -5.56
CA GLU A 28 -1.63 4.81 -4.39
C GLU A 28 -1.19 3.35 -4.58
N TYR A 29 -1.45 2.77 -5.75
CA TYR A 29 -0.94 1.45 -6.10
C TYR A 29 0.59 1.41 -6.09
N GLN A 30 1.25 2.44 -6.62
CA GLN A 30 2.71 2.49 -6.65
C GLN A 30 3.29 2.54 -5.23
N GLY A 31 2.71 3.34 -4.33
CA GLY A 31 3.10 3.38 -2.93
C GLY A 31 2.93 2.02 -2.24
N LEU A 32 1.82 1.33 -2.50
CA LEU A 32 1.60 -0.03 -2.01
C LEU A 32 2.66 -1.01 -2.51
N ILE A 33 2.95 -1.00 -3.81
CA ILE A 33 3.96 -1.88 -4.42
C ILE A 33 5.32 -1.67 -3.77
N GLU A 34 5.74 -0.41 -3.59
CA GLU A 34 7.05 -0.10 -2.98
C GLU A 34 7.14 -0.57 -1.53
N GLY A 35 6.06 -0.42 -0.75
CA GLY A 35 5.99 -0.96 0.60
C GLY A 35 6.11 -2.50 0.63
N LEU A 36 5.44 -3.19 -0.30
CA LEU A 36 5.52 -4.65 -0.41
C LEU A 36 6.91 -5.12 -0.89
N GLU A 37 7.50 -4.44 -1.87
CA GLU A 37 8.84 -4.73 -2.36
C GLU A 37 9.89 -4.53 -1.27
N TYR A 38 9.72 -3.51 -0.42
CA TYR A 38 10.57 -3.33 0.75
C TYR A 38 10.46 -4.50 1.72
N LEU A 39 9.24 -4.93 2.06
CA LEU A 39 9.04 -6.09 2.94
C LEU A 39 9.68 -7.36 2.38
N HIS A 40 9.48 -7.61 1.07
CA HIS A 40 10.05 -8.76 0.38
C HIS A 40 11.59 -8.70 0.33
N GLY A 41 12.17 -7.55 -0.05
CA GLY A 41 13.62 -7.38 -0.21
C GLY A 41 14.43 -7.57 1.08
N TYR A 42 13.82 -7.30 2.23
CA TYR A 42 14.42 -7.53 3.54
C TYR A 42 14.10 -8.91 4.13
N GLY A 43 13.37 -9.77 3.41
CA GLY A 43 13.01 -11.11 3.86
C GLY A 43 12.10 -11.12 5.09
N TYR A 44 11.26 -10.10 5.25
CA TYR A 44 10.30 -10.06 6.35
C TYR A 44 9.33 -11.23 6.25
N SER A 45 9.06 -11.84 7.41
CA SER A 45 8.01 -12.84 7.57
C SER A 45 7.20 -12.53 8.81
N CYS A 46 5.89 -12.74 8.75
CA CYS A 46 5.01 -12.54 9.88
C CYS A 46 3.72 -13.36 9.71
N ASN A 47 3.10 -13.77 10.82
CA ASN A 47 1.84 -14.51 10.72
C ASN A 47 0.72 -13.62 10.17
N LYS A 48 0.73 -12.31 10.47
CA LYS A 48 -0.34 -11.38 10.10
C LYS A 48 0.24 -10.08 9.55
N LEU A 49 -0.08 -9.77 8.30
CA LEU A 49 0.22 -8.50 7.66
C LEU A 49 -1.03 -7.63 7.59
N TYR A 50 -0.94 -6.40 8.06
CA TYR A 50 -2.01 -5.42 8.00
C TYR A 50 -1.63 -4.32 7.00
N ILE A 51 -2.37 -4.22 5.90
CA ILE A 51 -2.19 -3.19 4.87
C ILE A 51 -3.29 -2.15 5.07
N ARG A 52 -2.88 -0.89 5.27
CA ARG A 52 -3.79 0.23 5.49
C ARG A 52 -3.49 1.34 4.49
N GLY A 53 -4.55 1.97 3.99
CA GLY A 53 -4.45 3.10 3.08
C GLY A 53 -5.75 3.89 3.07
N ASP A 54 -5.69 5.13 2.60
CA ASP A 54 -6.82 6.04 2.48
C ASP A 54 -7.50 5.98 1.10
N SER A 55 -6.91 5.25 0.15
CA SER A 55 -7.57 4.90 -1.11
C SER A 55 -8.52 3.72 -0.94
N GLU A 56 -9.80 4.00 -0.76
CA GLU A 56 -10.86 2.98 -0.66
C GLU A 56 -10.85 2.06 -1.89
N ILE A 57 -10.62 2.61 -3.09
CA ILE A 57 -10.58 1.82 -4.33
C ILE A 57 -9.45 0.80 -4.29
N VAL A 58 -8.22 1.23 -3.99
CA VAL A 58 -7.05 0.34 -3.99
C VAL A 58 -7.20 -0.74 -2.92
N ILE A 59 -7.61 -0.35 -1.71
CA ILE A 59 -7.82 -1.28 -0.60
C ILE A 59 -8.89 -2.32 -0.95
N ASN A 60 -10.06 -1.91 -1.43
CA ASN A 60 -11.15 -2.83 -1.76
C ASN A 60 -10.83 -3.71 -2.98
N GLN A 61 -10.01 -3.22 -3.92
CA GLN A 61 -9.54 -4.04 -5.04
C GLN A 61 -8.54 -5.11 -4.57
N MET A 62 -7.61 -4.76 -3.69
CA MET A 62 -6.65 -5.71 -3.12
C MET A 62 -7.31 -6.74 -2.19
N GLU A 63 -8.35 -6.34 -1.45
CA GLU A 63 -9.18 -7.26 -0.67
C GLU A 63 -10.01 -8.21 -1.56
N GLY A 64 -10.24 -7.85 -2.82
CA GLY A 64 -11.08 -8.61 -3.76
C GLY A 64 -12.57 -8.24 -3.72
N THR A 65 -12.95 -7.24 -2.92
CA THR A 65 -14.31 -6.71 -2.82
C THR A 65 -14.71 -5.96 -4.10
N TYR A 66 -13.76 -5.25 -4.74
CA TYR A 66 -13.98 -4.51 -5.99
C TYR A 66 -13.24 -5.14 -7.18
N ASN A 67 -13.89 -5.16 -8.34
CA ASN A 67 -13.29 -5.60 -9.60
C ASN A 67 -12.29 -4.56 -10.16
N VAL A 68 -11.23 -5.04 -10.82
CA VAL A 68 -10.25 -4.19 -11.51
C VAL A 68 -10.55 -4.14 -13.01
N ASN A 69 -11.48 -3.27 -13.39
CA ASN A 69 -11.93 -3.15 -14.78
C ASN A 69 -11.04 -2.23 -15.64
N SER A 70 -10.32 -1.29 -15.02
CA SER A 70 -9.51 -0.32 -15.75
C SER A 70 -8.23 -0.97 -16.31
N PRO A 71 -8.02 -0.97 -17.65
CA PRO A 71 -6.81 -1.52 -18.26
C PRO A 71 -5.52 -0.85 -17.77
N ASN A 72 -5.59 0.42 -17.36
CA ASN A 72 -4.44 1.17 -16.87
C ASN A 72 -4.08 0.85 -15.41
N ILE A 73 -5.01 0.25 -14.65
CA ILE A 73 -4.82 -0.16 -13.25
C ILE A 73 -4.47 -1.64 -13.14
N ARG A 74 -4.96 -2.49 -14.04
CA ARG A 74 -4.68 -3.94 -14.02
C ARG A 74 -3.19 -4.29 -13.89
N PRO A 75 -2.25 -3.63 -14.57
CA PRO A 75 -0.82 -3.90 -14.39
C PRO A 75 -0.36 -3.68 -12.95
N TYR A 76 -0.78 -2.58 -12.33
CA TYR A 76 -0.43 -2.25 -10.94
C TYR A 76 -1.01 -3.25 -9.95
N TYR A 77 -2.30 -3.59 -10.11
CA TYR A 77 -2.95 -4.61 -9.29
C TYR A 77 -2.22 -5.96 -9.38
N ASN A 78 -1.90 -6.41 -10.59
CA ASN A 78 -1.21 -7.68 -10.80
C ASN A 78 0.18 -7.68 -10.15
N THR A 79 0.92 -6.58 -10.27
CA THR A 79 2.23 -6.44 -9.62
C THR A 79 2.10 -6.47 -8.11
N ALA A 80 1.15 -5.70 -7.54
CA ALA A 80 0.93 -5.67 -6.10
C ALA A 80 0.58 -7.06 -5.54
N GLN A 81 -0.32 -7.81 -6.19
CA GLN A 81 -0.66 -9.17 -5.78
C GLN A 81 0.53 -10.12 -5.89
N LYS A 82 1.27 -10.08 -7.00
CA LYS A 82 2.44 -10.93 -7.18
C LYS A 82 3.52 -10.66 -6.12
N THR A 83 3.76 -9.40 -5.80
CA THR A 83 4.73 -9.04 -4.75
C THR A 83 4.23 -9.48 -3.38
N LEU A 84 2.94 -9.30 -3.08
CA LEU A 84 2.35 -9.78 -1.83
C LEU A 84 2.50 -11.31 -1.69
N ASP A 85 2.20 -12.07 -2.74
CA ASP A 85 2.31 -13.53 -2.78
C ASP A 85 3.75 -14.04 -2.58
N SER A 86 4.76 -13.20 -2.85
CA SER A 86 6.17 -13.52 -2.60
C SER A 86 6.62 -13.29 -1.15
N ILE A 87 5.79 -12.65 -0.31
CA ILE A 87 6.10 -12.42 1.10
C ILE A 87 5.57 -13.60 1.92
N ASN A 88 6.38 -14.12 2.84
CA ASN A 88 5.98 -15.24 3.70
C ASN A 88 5.06 -14.77 4.83
N VAL A 89 3.75 -14.73 4.55
CA VAL A 89 2.68 -14.32 5.48
C VAL A 89 1.53 -15.32 5.50
N ASP A 90 1.01 -15.64 6.69
CA ASP A 90 -0.12 -16.58 6.81
C ASP A 90 -1.47 -15.89 6.51
N TRP A 91 -1.63 -14.64 6.95
CA TRP A 91 -2.83 -13.85 6.74
C TRP A 91 -2.51 -12.40 6.38
N THR A 92 -3.22 -11.88 5.38
CA THR A 92 -3.20 -10.46 5.03
C THR A 92 -4.56 -9.84 5.31
N TYR A 93 -4.57 -8.67 5.94
CA TYR A 93 -5.76 -7.88 6.23
C TYR A 93 -5.65 -6.53 5.54
N PHE A 94 -6.69 -6.16 4.79
CA PHE A 94 -6.80 -4.87 4.15
C PHE A 94 -7.76 -3.99 4.95
N ARG A 95 -7.40 -2.72 5.14
CA ARG A 95 -8.28 -1.79 5.85
C ARG A 95 -8.15 -0.39 5.29
N HIS A 96 -9.30 0.17 4.93
CA HIS A 96 -9.40 1.58 4.61
C HIS A 96 -9.31 2.38 5.91
N VAL A 97 -8.46 3.40 5.92
CA VAL A 97 -8.36 4.35 7.02
C VAL A 97 -8.67 5.74 6.51
N SER A 98 -9.38 6.54 7.31
CA SER A 98 -9.65 7.93 6.92
C SER A 98 -8.34 8.70 6.79
N ARG A 99 -8.31 9.68 5.89
CA ARG A 99 -7.12 10.51 5.62
C ARG A 99 -6.58 11.22 6.87
N SER A 100 -7.47 11.59 7.80
CA SER A 100 -7.11 12.11 9.13
C SER A 100 -6.30 11.14 10.00
N SER A 101 -6.43 9.84 9.75
CA SER A 101 -5.68 8.76 10.38
C SER A 101 -4.48 8.29 9.56
N ASN A 102 -4.31 8.81 8.32
CA ASN A 102 -3.18 8.53 7.42
C ASN A 102 -2.24 9.74 7.26
N TRP A 103 -2.15 10.59 8.29
CA TRP A 103 -1.43 11.87 8.23
C TRP A 103 0.05 11.73 7.89
N GLU A 104 0.70 10.63 8.28
CA GLU A 104 2.11 10.38 8.01
C GLU A 104 2.37 10.12 6.52
N ALA A 105 1.55 9.27 5.88
CA ALA A 105 1.65 9.00 4.45
C ALA A 105 1.25 10.22 3.60
N ASP A 106 0.21 10.96 4.00
CA ASP A 106 -0.21 12.18 3.30
C ASP A 106 0.87 13.29 3.38
N SER A 107 1.53 13.43 4.54
CA SER A 107 2.66 14.37 4.68
C SER A 107 3.83 14.01 3.76
N LEU A 108 4.15 12.71 3.66
CA LEU A 108 5.23 12.22 2.81
C LEU A 108 4.92 12.41 1.31
N ALA A 109 3.68 12.13 0.89
CA ALA A 109 3.25 12.36 -0.49
C ALA A 109 3.34 13.83 -0.90
N ASN A 110 2.92 14.76 -0.02
CA ASN A 110 3.03 16.20 -0.28
C ASN A 110 4.50 16.64 -0.41
N GLN A 111 5.40 16.14 0.45
CA GLN A 111 6.83 16.44 0.35
C GLN A 111 7.47 15.98 -0.98
N ALA A 112 6.99 14.89 -1.58
CA ALA A 112 7.48 14.44 -2.88
C ALA A 112 6.97 15.30 -4.06
N ILE A 113 5.90 16.06 -3.89
CA ILE A 113 5.36 16.94 -4.95
C ILE A 113 6.00 18.33 -4.89
N ASP A 114 6.31 18.82 -3.70
CA ASP A 114 6.89 20.15 -3.47
C ASP A 114 8.43 20.21 -3.66
N GLY A 115 9.06 19.07 -3.94
CA GLY A 115 10.52 18.91 -4.06
C GLY A 115 11.06 18.90 -5.50
#